data_AF-A0A918YFD8-F1
#
_entry.id   AF-A0A918YFD8-F1
#
_cell.length_a   1.000
_cell.length_b   1.000
_cell.length_c   1.000
_cell.angle_alpha   90.00
_cell.angle_beta   90.00
_cell.angle_gamma   90.00
#
_symmetry.space_group_name_H-M   'P 1'
#
loop_
_entity.id
_entity.type
_entity.pdbx_description
1 polymer ?
#
loop_
_entity_poly.entity_id
_entity_poly.type
_entity_poly.pdbx_seq_one_letter_code
_entity_poly.pdbx_strand_id
1 'polypeptide(L)'
;MVNPHRVRPGAALRAGRAALRAFEELGDPRGKCAALRGLAVTARVLGRLETALDLHAESHRLAVSHHLPLLEFANRVSEAECRLALGRAPEQTGAVEETEGRPG
;
A
#
# COMPACT_ATOMS: atom_id res chain seq x y z
N MET A 1 -6.53 16.46 29.59
CA MET A 1 -7.17 15.29 28.97
C MET A 1 -7.22 15.52 27.46
N VAL A 2 -6.29 14.91 26.70
CA VAL A 2 -6.17 15.07 25.24
C VAL A 2 -7.07 14.04 24.56
N ASN A 3 -7.94 14.48 23.64
CA ASN A 3 -9.01 13.67 23.05
C ASN A 3 -8.48 12.76 21.91
N PRO A 4 -8.51 11.41 22.02
CA PRO A 4 -7.77 10.51 21.14
C PRO A 4 -8.38 10.19 19.75
N HIS A 5 -9.47 10.83 19.29
CA HIS A 5 -10.21 10.36 18.10
C HIS A 5 -10.65 11.39 17.07
N ARG A 6 -9.85 12.43 16.78
CA ARG A 6 -10.07 13.24 15.57
C ARG A 6 -8.91 13.13 14.59
N VAL A 7 -8.59 11.90 14.18
CA VAL A 7 -8.28 11.70 12.77
C VAL A 7 -9.51 12.25 12.03
N ARG A 8 -9.34 13.32 11.25
CA ARG A 8 -10.38 13.82 10.35
C ARG A 8 -10.15 13.11 9.02
N PRO A 9 -10.64 11.87 8.84
CA PRO A 9 -10.30 11.08 7.66
C PRO A 9 -10.70 11.80 6.36
N GLY A 10 -11.78 12.58 6.38
CA GLY A 10 -12.16 13.42 5.25
C GLY A 10 -11.14 14.52 4.92
N ALA A 11 -10.48 15.12 5.91
CA ALA A 11 -9.43 16.10 5.68
C ALA A 11 -8.14 15.43 5.16
N ALA A 12 -7.79 14.27 5.72
CA ALA A 12 -6.64 13.47 5.27
C ALA A 12 -6.81 12.98 3.82
N LEU A 13 -8.02 12.51 3.44
CA LEU A 13 -8.32 12.14 2.06
C LEU A 13 -8.22 13.33 1.09
N ARG A 14 -8.73 14.50 1.48
CA ARG A 14 -8.61 15.71 0.64
C ARG A 14 -7.16 16.15 0.47
N ALA A 15 -6.40 16.17 1.55
CA ALA A 15 -4.98 16.52 1.53
C ALA A 15 -4.18 15.53 0.67
N GLY A 16 -4.39 14.22 0.84
CA GLY A 16 -3.73 13.19 0.06
C GLY A 16 -4.05 13.28 -1.44
N ARG A 17 -5.32 13.55 -1.82
CA ARG A 17 -5.70 13.75 -3.23
C ARG A 17 -5.13 15.03 -3.83
N ALA A 18 -5.06 16.11 -3.04
CA ALA A 18 -4.45 17.35 -3.47
C ALA A 18 -2.94 17.17 -3.68
N ALA A 19 -2.26 16.49 -2.75
CA ALA A 19 -0.84 16.17 -2.87
C ALA A 19 -0.56 15.28 -4.08
N LEU A 20 -1.40 14.27 -4.32
CA LEU A 20 -1.27 13.39 -5.49
C LEU A 20 -1.29 14.19 -6.80
N ARG A 21 -2.28 15.08 -6.97
CA ARG A 21 -2.37 15.96 -8.15
C ARG A 21 -1.17 16.89 -8.28
N ALA A 22 -0.73 17.50 -7.19
CA ALA A 22 0.44 18.38 -7.22
C ALA A 22 1.70 17.62 -7.66
N PHE A 23 1.93 16.42 -7.14
CA PHE A 23 3.08 15.59 -7.56
C PHE A 23 2.92 15.01 -8.97
N GLU A 24 1.71 14.86 -9.47
CA GLU A 24 1.42 14.58 -10.89
C GLU A 24 1.83 15.71 -11.81
N GLU A 25 1.43 16.93 -11.49
CA GLU A 25 1.80 18.12 -12.24
C GLU A 25 3.32 18.37 -12.21
N LEU A 26 3.97 18.11 -11.07
CA LEU A 26 5.42 18.24 -10.92
C LEU A 26 6.22 17.08 -11.53
N GLY A 27 5.56 15.99 -11.93
CA GLY A 27 6.25 14.79 -12.42
C GLY A 27 7.12 14.10 -11.36
N ASP A 28 6.82 14.27 -10.07
CA ASP A 28 7.59 13.68 -8.96
C ASP A 28 7.04 12.29 -8.56
N PRO A 29 7.70 11.19 -8.96
CA PRO A 29 7.24 9.84 -8.63
C PRO A 29 7.36 9.52 -7.14
N ARG A 30 8.31 10.12 -6.41
CA ARG A 30 8.46 9.88 -4.96
C ARG A 30 7.31 10.52 -4.19
N GLY A 31 6.97 11.75 -4.56
CA GLY A 31 5.83 12.48 -4.01
C GLY A 31 4.51 11.75 -4.25
N LYS A 32 4.29 11.23 -5.47
CA LYS A 32 3.13 10.39 -5.80
C LYS A 32 3.02 9.15 -4.92
N CYS A 33 4.11 8.37 -4.77
CA CYS A 33 4.14 7.21 -3.89
C CYS A 33 3.78 7.59 -2.45
N ALA A 34 4.32 8.70 -1.94
CA ALA A 34 4.02 9.17 -0.59
C ALA A 34 2.53 9.55 -0.43
N ALA A 35 1.95 10.24 -1.41
CA ALA A 35 0.54 10.62 -1.42
C ALA A 35 -0.38 9.39 -1.47
N LEU A 36 -0.09 8.42 -2.35
CA LEU A 36 -0.84 7.16 -2.45
C LEU A 36 -0.79 6.36 -1.14
N ARG A 37 0.38 6.25 -0.51
CA ARG A 37 0.51 5.61 0.81
C ARG A 37 -0.31 6.33 1.89
N GLY A 38 -0.29 7.66 1.91
CA GLY A 38 -1.10 8.43 2.86
C GLY A 38 -2.61 8.22 2.68
N LEU A 39 -3.06 8.11 1.43
CA LEU A 39 -4.45 7.76 1.11
C LEU A 39 -4.78 6.32 1.54
N ALA A 40 -3.88 5.37 1.30
CA ALA A 40 -4.06 3.97 1.66
C ALA A 40 -4.19 3.78 3.18
N VAL A 41 -3.31 4.42 3.97
CA VAL A 41 -3.38 4.43 5.44
C VAL A 41 -4.71 5.02 5.91
N THR A 42 -5.15 6.11 5.29
CA THR A 42 -6.44 6.74 5.63
C THR A 42 -7.62 5.82 5.30
N ALA A 43 -7.57 5.12 4.15
CA ALA A 43 -8.58 4.14 3.76
C ALA A 43 -8.64 2.96 4.76
N ARG A 44 -7.48 2.50 5.23
CA ARG A 44 -7.37 1.45 6.25
C ARG A 44 -7.98 1.87 7.59
N VAL A 45 -7.71 3.10 8.05
CA VAL A 45 -8.33 3.67 9.27
C VAL A 45 -9.85 3.78 9.12
N LEU A 46 -10.35 3.99 7.91
CA LEU A 46 -11.78 4.00 7.59
C LEU A 46 -12.40 2.60 7.42
N GLY A 47 -11.63 1.53 7.59
CA GLY A 47 -12.09 0.15 7.38
C GLY A 47 -12.26 -0.25 5.91
N ARG A 48 -11.81 0.59 4.96
CA ARG A 48 -11.86 0.32 3.51
C ARG A 48 -10.60 -0.41 3.09
N LEU A 49 -10.47 -1.65 3.55
CA LEU A 49 -9.25 -2.44 3.42
C LEU A 49 -8.91 -2.77 1.97
N GLU A 50 -9.91 -3.03 1.13
CA GLU A 50 -9.74 -3.26 -0.32
C GLU A 50 -9.19 -2.01 -1.02
N THR A 51 -9.78 -0.84 -0.74
CA THR A 51 -9.28 0.43 -1.27
C THR A 51 -7.86 0.72 -0.79
N ALA A 52 -7.53 0.40 0.46
CA ALA A 52 -6.17 0.56 0.97
C ALA A 52 -5.18 -0.35 0.23
N LEU A 53 -5.58 -1.60 -0.06
CA LEU A 53 -4.78 -2.55 -0.80
C LEU A 53 -4.49 -2.06 -2.23
N ASP A 54 -5.51 -1.60 -2.95
CA ASP A 54 -5.37 -1.08 -4.31
C ASP A 54 -4.40 0.12 -4.37
N LEU A 55 -4.53 1.04 -3.40
CA LEU A 55 -3.66 2.22 -3.30
C LEU A 55 -2.20 1.83 -2.96
N HIS A 56 -2.00 0.82 -2.11
CA HIS A 56 -0.66 0.29 -1.83
C HIS A 56 -0.05 -0.41 -3.06
N ALA A 57 -0.85 -1.16 -3.82
CA ALA A 57 -0.40 -1.82 -5.05
C ALA A 57 -0.06 -0.83 -6.16
N GLU A 58 -0.82 0.27 -6.30
CA GLU A 58 -0.49 1.36 -7.22
C GLU A 58 0.82 2.06 -6.85
N SER A 59 0.98 2.40 -5.56
CA SER A 59 2.24 2.96 -5.03
C SER A 59 3.42 2.01 -5.25
N HIS A 60 3.21 0.69 -5.09
CA HIS A 60 4.24 -0.32 -5.34
C HIS A 60 4.68 -0.34 -6.80
N ARG A 61 3.73 -0.43 -7.74
CA ARG A 61 4.02 -0.40 -9.19
C ARG A 61 4.79 0.86 -9.59
N LEU A 62 4.40 2.02 -9.06
CA LEU A 62 5.10 3.26 -9.32
C LEU A 62 6.53 3.23 -8.76
N ALA A 63 6.71 2.75 -7.53
CA ALA A 63 8.03 2.60 -6.93
C ALA A 63 8.96 1.67 -7.73
N VAL A 64 8.44 0.54 -8.23
CA VAL A 64 9.18 -0.39 -9.09
C VAL A 64 9.58 0.29 -10.40
N SER A 65 8.64 0.95 -11.07
CA SER A 65 8.90 1.61 -12.37
C SER A 65 9.95 2.72 -12.31
N HIS A 66 10.10 3.36 -11.15
CA HIS A 66 11.05 4.45 -10.94
C HIS A 66 12.26 4.06 -10.09
N HIS A 67 12.49 2.76 -9.86
CA HIS A 67 13.61 2.22 -9.07
C HIS A 67 13.74 2.88 -7.69
N LEU A 68 12.64 2.87 -6.92
CA LEU A 68 12.55 3.44 -5.57
C LEU A 68 12.48 2.32 -4.50
N PRO A 69 13.60 1.64 -4.20
CA PRO A 69 13.60 0.40 -3.41
C PRO A 69 13.10 0.57 -1.97
N LEU A 70 13.34 1.74 -1.37
CA LEU A 70 12.81 2.05 -0.02
C LEU A 70 11.29 2.11 0.01
N LEU A 71 10.68 2.66 -1.06
CA LEU A 71 9.23 2.74 -1.17
C LEU A 71 8.64 1.40 -1.56
N GLU A 72 9.35 0.63 -2.38
CA GLU A 72 8.97 -0.74 -2.74
C GLU A 72 8.82 -1.63 -1.51
N PHE A 73 9.84 -1.66 -0.64
CA PHE A 73 9.81 -2.41 0.62
C PHE A 73 8.68 -1.94 1.54
N ALA A 74 8.54 -0.63 1.72
CA ALA A 74 7.49 -0.05 2.55
C ALA A 74 6.08 -0.42 2.05
N ASN A 75 5.87 -0.44 0.73
CA ASN A 75 4.59 -0.83 0.14
C ASN A 75 4.28 -2.32 0.36
N ARG A 76 5.27 -3.21 0.22
CA ARG A 76 5.08 -4.66 0.45
C ARG A 76 4.64 -4.97 1.87
N VAL A 77 5.23 -4.30 2.87
CA VAL A 77 4.83 -4.46 4.27
C VAL A 77 3.39 -4.00 4.47
N SER A 78 3.02 -2.82 3.98
CA SER A 78 1.67 -2.29 4.15
C SER A 78 0.60 -3.09 3.38
N GLU A 79 0.94 -3.66 2.22
CA GLU A 79 0.08 -4.57 1.46
C GLU A 79 -0.17 -5.87 2.25
N ALA A 80 0.87 -6.46 2.83
CA ALA A 80 0.75 -7.64 3.68
C ALA A 80 -0.14 -7.37 4.91
N GLU A 81 0.00 -6.22 5.57
CA GLU A 81 -0.89 -5.79 6.65
C GLU A 81 -2.35 -5.70 6.21
N CYS A 82 -2.62 -5.16 5.02
CA CYS A 82 -3.99 -5.06 4.50
C CYS A 82 -4.57 -6.45 4.18
N ARG A 83 -3.77 -7.36 3.61
CA ARG A 83 -4.18 -8.74 3.34
C ARG A 83 -4.51 -9.50 4.62
N LEU A 84 -3.66 -9.38 5.65
CA LEU A 84 -3.92 -9.94 6.97
C LEU A 84 -5.21 -9.40 7.58
N ALA A 85 -5.43 -8.09 7.49
CA ALA A 85 -6.66 -7.45 7.98
C ALA A 85 -7.92 -7.90 7.22
N LEU A 86 -7.79 -8.27 5.94
CA LEU A 86 -8.87 -8.87 5.13
C LEU A 86 -9.08 -10.36 5.40
N GLY A 87 -8.29 -10.98 6.28
CA GLY A 87 -8.31 -12.43 6.49
C GLY A 87 -7.81 -13.23 5.27
N ARG A 88 -7.13 -12.57 4.33
CA ARG A 88 -6.53 -13.23 3.16
C ARG A 88 -5.12 -13.63 3.54
N ALA A 89 -4.86 -14.94 3.55
CA ALA A 89 -3.50 -15.44 3.65
C ALA A 89 -2.69 -14.90 2.46
N PRO A 90 -1.40 -14.56 2.63
CA PRO A 90 -0.54 -14.37 1.47
C PRO A 90 -0.57 -15.67 0.68
N GLU A 91 -1.13 -15.63 -0.54
CA GLU A 91 -1.01 -16.73 -1.48
C GLU A 91 0.48 -17.00 -1.63
N GLN A 92 0.89 -18.16 -1.13
CA GLN A 92 2.28 -18.61 -1.17
C GLN A 92 2.70 -18.60 -2.63
N THR A 93 3.42 -17.55 -3.02
CA THR A 93 4.06 -17.48 -4.33
C THR A 93 5.15 -18.55 -4.32
N GLY A 94 4.96 -19.57 -5.15
CA GLY A 94 5.72 -20.81 -5.14
C GLY A 94 7.24 -20.63 -5.19
N ALA A 95 7.91 -21.35 -4.30
CA ALA A 95 9.31 -21.73 -4.43
C ALA A 95 9.59 -22.93 -3.52
N VAL A 96 8.96 -24.06 -3.82
CA VAL A 96 9.67 -25.34 -4.00
C VAL A 96 8.76 -26.21 -4.85
N GLU A 97 9.03 -26.16 -6.16
CA GLU A 97 8.66 -27.19 -7.10
C GLU A 97 9.08 -28.56 -6.56
N GLU A 98 8.17 -29.51 -6.75
CA GLU A 98 8.44 -30.91 -7.04
C GLU A 98 9.91 -31.26 -7.29
N THR A 99 10.53 -31.92 -6.31
CA THR A 99 11.32 -33.11 -6.65
C THR A 99 10.62 -34.28 -5.99
N GLU A 100 9.73 -34.86 -6.80
CA GLU A 100 9.42 -36.28 -6.88
C GLU A 100 9.81 -37.13 -5.67
N GLY A 101 8.77 -37.62 -4.98
CA GLY A 101 8.79 -39.01 -4.59
C GLY A 101 9.02 -39.87 -5.83
N ARG A 102 10.14 -40.58 -5.88
CA ARG A 102 10.25 -41.81 -6.65
C ARG A 102 10.21 -42.97 -5.65
N PRO A 103 9.15 -43.80 -5.66
CA PRO A 103 9.16 -45.08 -4.96
C PRO A 103 9.93 -46.10 -5.82
N GLY A 104 10.76 -46.92 -5.18
CA GLY A 104 11.55 -47.98 -5.80
C GLY A 104 12.78 -48.33 -4.99
#